data_AF-A0A401IJ07-F1
#
_entry.id   AF-A0A401IJ07-F1
#
_cell.length_a   1.000
_cell.length_b   1.000
_cell.length_c   1.000
_cell.angle_alpha   90.00
_cell.angle_beta   90.00
_cell.angle_gamma   90.00
#
_symmetry.space_group_name_H-M   'P 1'
#
loop_
_entity.id
_entity.type
_entity.pdbx_description
1 polymer ?
#
loop_
_entity_poly.entity_id
_entity_poly.type
_entity_poly.pdbx_seq_one_letter_code
_entity_poly.pdbx_strand_id
1 'polypeptide(L)'
;MAKSLQKIKQELESLETQSTELATELDRLYRHYLQVLSQSTKNQFILACYQICTQIYPETFLKLSFSQREKLQEKFRQLYGEIQSRFFSYLEVSPFVSPPQPTLTEQILLRLSPEQEPSFKVTESKEKFKISEINNPEMLVHWCQGVEEGIRETLNHLSQEANNYLQKAQIISSNLPPQILEMALQAEEAGVTSGNSPNILNLLVERKTDQENEGEDDEDDNETDGKITKISAINLRLSEIEFADTTLSIERKEIRSCLEKLKKMRKYYRLTQQEYAQAEAEAAWRSSWHE
;
A
#
# COMPACT_ATOMS: atom_id res chain seq x y z
N MET A 1 -3.24 -32.22 32.14
CA MET A 1 -2.47 -33.39 31.63
C MET A 1 -1.62 -32.87 30.48
N ALA A 2 -0.29 -32.82 30.65
CA ALA A 2 0.59 -32.30 29.60
C ALA A 2 0.50 -33.18 28.35
N LYS A 3 0.27 -32.58 27.18
CA LYS A 3 0.40 -33.29 25.89
C LYS A 3 1.83 -33.84 25.80
N SER A 4 2.01 -35.04 25.23
CA SER A 4 3.35 -35.53 24.98
C SER A 4 4.04 -34.64 23.93
N LEU A 5 5.34 -34.43 24.06
CA LEU A 5 6.13 -33.61 23.14
C LEU A 5 5.95 -34.04 21.68
N GLN A 6 5.79 -35.34 21.43
CA GLN A 6 5.47 -35.89 20.11
C GLN A 6 4.11 -35.44 19.57
N LYS A 7 3.07 -35.32 20.42
CA LYS A 7 1.75 -34.82 20.00
C LYS A 7 1.81 -33.34 19.64
N ILE A 8 2.52 -32.53 20.42
CA ILE A 8 2.69 -31.10 20.12
C ILE A 8 3.43 -30.91 18.79
N LYS A 9 4.48 -31.72 18.55
CA LYS A 9 5.20 -31.71 17.27
C LYS A 9 4.29 -32.07 16.07
N GLN A 10 3.47 -33.12 16.20
CA GLN A 10 2.51 -33.49 15.16
C GLN A 10 1.47 -32.40 14.89
N GLU A 11 1.03 -31.68 15.93
CA GLU A 11 0.14 -30.53 15.76
C GLU A 11 0.82 -29.38 14.99
N LEU A 12 2.09 -29.09 15.26
CA LEU A 12 2.87 -28.10 14.49
C LEU A 12 3.01 -28.51 13.02
N GLU A 13 3.40 -29.75 12.73
CA GLU A 13 3.51 -30.28 11.35
C GLU A 13 2.16 -30.21 10.60
N SER A 14 1.05 -30.46 11.31
CA SER A 14 -0.29 -30.30 10.74
C SER A 14 -0.62 -28.84 10.38
N LEU A 15 -0.23 -27.89 11.23
CA LEU A 15 -0.43 -26.46 10.96
C LEU A 15 0.45 -25.95 9.82
N GLU A 16 1.68 -26.46 9.70
CA GLU A 16 2.57 -26.17 8.58
C GLU A 16 1.97 -26.68 7.27
N THR A 17 1.42 -27.90 7.27
CA THR A 17 0.71 -28.45 6.10
C THR A 17 -0.50 -27.59 5.72
N GLN A 18 -1.35 -27.23 6.69
CA GLN A 18 -2.49 -26.32 6.45
C GLN A 18 -2.03 -24.95 5.93
N SER A 19 -0.86 -24.48 6.36
CA SER A 19 -0.27 -23.24 5.87
C SER A 19 0.13 -23.34 4.40
N THR A 20 0.69 -24.47 3.96
CA THR A 20 1.02 -24.68 2.54
C THR A 20 -0.24 -24.74 1.66
N GLU A 21 -1.31 -25.37 2.14
CA GLU A 21 -2.60 -25.41 1.44
C GLU A 21 -3.19 -24.00 1.33
N LEU A 22 -3.20 -23.24 2.43
CA LEU A 22 -3.69 -21.86 2.41
C LEU A 22 -2.83 -20.94 1.54
N ALA A 23 -1.52 -21.19 1.47
CA ALA A 23 -0.61 -20.46 0.58
C ALA A 23 -0.96 -20.70 -0.90
N THR A 24 -1.21 -21.94 -1.31
CA THR A 24 -1.59 -22.23 -2.71
C THR A 24 -2.93 -21.60 -3.10
N GLU A 25 -3.90 -21.59 -2.17
CA GLU A 25 -5.18 -20.92 -2.41
C GLU A 25 -5.03 -19.39 -2.48
N LEU A 26 -4.24 -18.79 -1.59
CA LEU A 26 -3.95 -17.35 -1.64
C LEU A 26 -3.19 -16.96 -2.91
N ASP A 27 -2.21 -17.75 -3.36
CA ASP A 27 -1.52 -17.53 -4.64
C ASP A 27 -2.52 -17.45 -5.81
N ARG A 28 -3.43 -18.44 -5.87
CA ARG A 28 -4.47 -18.51 -6.90
C ARG A 28 -5.40 -17.30 -6.87
N LEU A 29 -5.87 -16.91 -5.67
CA LEU A 29 -6.75 -15.75 -5.49
C LEU A 29 -6.05 -14.44 -5.87
N TYR A 30 -4.82 -14.21 -5.39
CA TYR A 30 -4.07 -13.01 -5.74
C TYR A 30 -3.73 -12.94 -7.23
N ARG A 31 -3.38 -14.06 -7.89
CA ARG A 31 -3.18 -14.09 -9.35
C ARG A 31 -4.41 -13.61 -10.10
N HIS A 32 -5.58 -14.10 -9.73
CA HIS A 32 -6.82 -13.70 -10.38
C HIS A 32 -7.18 -12.24 -10.07
N TYR A 33 -7.09 -11.85 -8.80
CA TYR A 33 -7.30 -10.47 -8.37
C TYR A 33 -6.38 -9.48 -9.10
N LEU A 34 -5.08 -9.75 -9.19
CA LEU A 34 -4.11 -8.88 -9.87
C LEU A 34 -4.34 -8.80 -11.39
N GLN A 35 -4.82 -9.89 -12.00
CA GLN A 35 -5.23 -9.86 -13.40
C GLN A 35 -6.37 -8.87 -13.62
N VAL A 36 -7.43 -8.95 -12.82
CA VAL A 36 -8.57 -8.02 -12.91
C VAL A 36 -8.11 -6.60 -12.55
N LEU A 37 -7.34 -6.44 -11.47
CA LEU A 37 -6.86 -5.15 -10.97
C LEU A 37 -6.03 -4.42 -12.02
N SER A 38 -5.19 -5.13 -12.77
CA SER A 38 -4.40 -4.53 -13.85
C SER A 38 -5.28 -3.85 -14.90
N GLN A 39 -6.41 -4.48 -15.25
CA GLN A 39 -7.35 -3.95 -16.24
C GLN A 39 -8.18 -2.80 -15.67
N SER A 40 -8.68 -2.92 -14.44
CA SER A 40 -9.46 -1.87 -13.78
C SER A 40 -8.59 -0.63 -13.51
N THR A 41 -7.34 -0.82 -13.09
CA THR A 41 -6.36 0.26 -12.90
C THR A 41 -6.08 0.99 -14.20
N LYS A 42 -5.85 0.28 -15.31
CA LYS A 42 -5.68 0.88 -16.64
C LYS A 42 -6.89 1.76 -17.01
N ASN A 43 -8.11 1.26 -16.82
CA ASN A 43 -9.32 1.99 -17.15
C ASN A 43 -9.48 3.25 -16.29
N GLN A 44 -9.28 3.14 -14.98
CA GLN A 44 -9.34 4.26 -14.04
C GLN A 44 -8.25 5.29 -14.30
N PHE A 45 -7.05 4.84 -14.66
CA PHE A 45 -5.94 5.71 -15.03
C PHE A 45 -6.24 6.56 -16.27
N ILE A 46 -6.78 5.92 -17.33
CA ILE A 46 -7.19 6.63 -18.55
C ILE A 46 -8.28 7.66 -18.22
N LEU A 47 -9.26 7.30 -17.40
CA LEU A 47 -10.33 8.19 -16.98
C LEU A 47 -9.80 9.39 -16.18
N ALA A 48 -8.89 9.16 -15.22
CA ALA A 48 -8.27 10.22 -14.43
C ALA A 48 -7.45 11.18 -15.32
N CYS A 49 -6.65 10.65 -16.25
CA CYS A 49 -5.91 11.45 -17.22
C CYS A 49 -6.85 12.31 -18.08
N TYR A 50 -7.95 11.71 -18.56
CA TYR A 50 -8.97 12.41 -19.34
C TYR A 50 -9.62 13.53 -18.54
N GLN A 51 -10.05 13.28 -17.30
CA GLN A 51 -10.67 14.27 -16.42
C GLN A 51 -9.72 15.43 -16.13
N ILE A 52 -8.46 15.14 -15.81
CA ILE A 52 -7.43 16.17 -15.58
C ILE A 52 -7.25 17.06 -16.82
N CYS A 53 -7.15 16.46 -18.01
CA CYS A 53 -6.88 17.23 -19.24
C CYS A 53 -8.10 17.97 -19.79
N THR A 54 -9.31 17.48 -19.56
CA THR A 54 -10.53 18.00 -20.22
C THR A 54 -11.50 18.72 -19.30
N GLN A 55 -11.55 18.35 -18.02
CA GLN A 55 -12.50 18.93 -17.06
C GLN A 55 -11.81 19.90 -16.10
N ILE A 56 -10.59 19.57 -15.66
CA ILE A 56 -9.87 20.35 -14.65
C ILE A 56 -8.96 21.40 -15.32
N TYR A 57 -8.17 20.99 -16.33
CA TYR A 57 -7.22 21.85 -17.01
C TYR A 57 -7.40 21.92 -18.55
N PRO A 58 -8.61 22.20 -19.06
CA PRO A 58 -8.85 22.26 -20.51
C PRO A 58 -8.01 23.33 -21.21
N GLU A 59 -7.86 24.52 -20.60
CA GLU A 59 -7.15 25.65 -21.20
C GLU A 59 -5.66 25.38 -21.41
N THR A 60 -4.98 24.75 -20.45
CA THR A 60 -3.56 24.40 -20.59
C THR A 60 -3.38 23.25 -21.59
N PHE A 61 -4.29 22.28 -21.61
CA PHE A 61 -4.28 21.22 -22.59
C PHE A 61 -4.51 21.73 -24.03
N LEU A 62 -5.40 22.71 -24.22
CA LEU A 62 -5.64 23.34 -25.52
C LEU A 62 -4.48 24.22 -25.99
N LYS A 63 -3.65 24.74 -25.08
CA LYS A 63 -2.41 25.46 -25.45
C LYS A 63 -1.33 24.54 -26.04
N LEU A 64 -1.38 23.24 -25.73
CA LEU A 64 -0.45 22.27 -26.32
C LEU A 64 -0.68 22.12 -27.82
N SER A 65 0.39 21.96 -28.59
CA SER A 65 0.32 21.61 -30.01
C SER A 65 -0.18 20.16 -30.19
N PHE A 66 -0.64 19.82 -31.40
CA PHE A 66 -1.07 18.46 -31.72
C PHE A 66 0.01 17.41 -31.38
N SER A 67 1.26 17.65 -31.79
CA SER A 67 2.39 16.76 -31.51
C SER A 67 2.67 16.62 -30.00
N GLN A 68 2.53 17.70 -29.23
CA GLN A 68 2.70 17.63 -27.76
C GLN A 68 1.61 16.79 -27.10
N ARG A 69 0.35 16.92 -27.55
CA ARG A 69 -0.77 16.10 -27.05
C ARG A 69 -0.59 14.64 -27.40
N GLU A 70 -0.19 14.33 -28.63
CA GLU A 70 0.10 12.96 -29.09
C GLU A 70 1.22 12.33 -28.25
N LYS A 71 2.33 13.05 -28.05
CA LYS A 71 3.46 12.58 -27.23
C LYS A 71 3.08 12.36 -25.76
N LEU A 72 2.24 13.22 -25.19
CA LEU A 72 1.74 13.05 -23.82
C LEU A 72 0.87 11.78 -23.71
N GLN A 73 -0.05 11.59 -24.65
CA GLN A 73 -0.89 10.40 -24.69
C GLN A 73 -0.06 9.12 -24.87
N GLU A 74 0.94 9.13 -25.74
CA GLU A 74 1.84 7.99 -25.94
C GLU A 74 2.58 7.61 -24.65
N LYS A 75 3.07 8.60 -23.90
CA LYS A 75 3.68 8.37 -22.58
C LYS A 75 2.72 7.72 -21.59
N PHE A 76 1.47 8.17 -21.53
CA PHE A 76 0.45 7.52 -20.70
C PHE A 76 0.21 6.06 -21.14
N ARG A 77 0.25 5.78 -22.45
CA ARG A 77 0.12 4.40 -22.96
C ARG A 77 1.26 3.49 -22.55
N GLN A 78 2.48 4.01 -22.55
CA GLN A 78 3.66 3.28 -22.10
C GLN A 78 3.57 2.95 -20.60
N LEU A 79 3.14 3.91 -19.77
CA LEU A 79 3.02 3.71 -18.31
C LEU A 79 2.10 2.53 -17.93
N TYR A 80 0.89 2.45 -18.49
CA TYR A 80 -0.01 1.35 -18.15
C TYR A 80 0.34 0.04 -18.86
N GLY A 81 1.19 0.07 -19.90
CA GLY A 81 1.61 -1.12 -20.64
C GLY A 81 2.42 -2.11 -19.79
N GLU A 82 3.14 -1.60 -18.79
CA GLU A 82 3.98 -2.40 -17.88
C GLU A 82 3.27 -2.74 -16.55
N ILE A 83 2.04 -2.28 -16.33
CA ILE A 83 1.40 -2.38 -15.01
C ILE A 83 1.15 -3.83 -14.61
N GLN A 84 0.76 -4.65 -15.57
CA GLN A 84 0.47 -6.06 -15.35
C GLN A 84 1.74 -6.78 -14.91
N SER A 85 2.84 -6.67 -15.66
CA SER A 85 4.10 -7.33 -15.31
C SER A 85 4.62 -6.87 -13.94
N ARG A 86 4.46 -5.60 -13.58
CA ARG A 86 4.80 -5.10 -12.24
C ARG A 86 3.97 -5.78 -11.15
N PHE A 87 2.64 -5.80 -11.26
CA PHE A 87 1.80 -6.49 -10.28
C PHE A 87 2.19 -7.97 -10.11
N PHE A 88 2.38 -8.69 -11.22
CA PHE A 88 2.74 -10.12 -11.16
C PHE A 88 4.14 -10.36 -10.56
N SER A 89 5.07 -9.41 -10.67
CA SER A 89 6.42 -9.55 -10.10
C SER A 89 6.43 -9.70 -8.56
N TYR A 90 5.45 -9.10 -7.88
CA TYR A 90 5.32 -9.20 -6.41
C TYR A 90 4.80 -10.57 -5.95
N LEU A 91 4.14 -11.33 -6.84
CA LEU A 91 3.75 -12.71 -6.53
C LEU A 91 4.96 -13.67 -6.55
N GLU A 92 5.91 -13.42 -7.45
CA GLU A 92 7.10 -14.25 -7.60
C GLU A 92 8.13 -13.98 -6.51
N VAL A 93 8.26 -12.70 -6.12
CA VAL A 93 9.28 -12.23 -5.20
C VAL A 93 8.65 -11.15 -4.31
N SER A 94 8.05 -11.55 -3.20
CA SER A 94 7.43 -10.60 -2.27
C SER A 94 8.52 -9.82 -1.52
N PRO A 95 8.53 -8.47 -1.58
CA PRO A 95 9.47 -7.65 -0.84
C PRO A 95 9.15 -7.72 0.66
N PHE A 96 10.18 -7.89 1.50
CA PHE A 96 10.02 -7.81 2.95
C PHE A 96 9.65 -6.39 3.36
N VAL A 97 8.51 -6.25 4.03
CA VAL A 97 8.07 -5.00 4.65
C VAL A 97 8.33 -5.13 6.15
N SER A 98 9.18 -4.27 6.71
CA SER A 98 9.11 -4.03 8.17
C SER A 98 7.69 -3.58 8.48
N PRO A 99 7.01 -4.16 9.49
CA PRO A 99 5.60 -3.87 9.73
C PRO A 99 5.39 -2.34 9.75
N PRO A 100 4.33 -1.82 9.09
CA PRO A 100 4.00 -0.41 9.19
C PRO A 100 3.94 -0.06 10.68
N GLN A 101 4.61 1.03 11.07
CA GLN A 101 4.50 1.55 12.43
C GLN A 101 3.01 1.58 12.77
N PRO A 102 2.56 0.86 13.81
CA PRO A 102 1.14 0.74 14.10
C PRO A 102 0.53 2.14 14.16
N THR A 103 -0.64 2.32 13.56
CA THR A 103 -1.37 3.59 13.66
C THR A 103 -1.57 3.96 15.13
N LEU A 104 -1.77 5.25 15.47
CA LEU A 104 -2.00 5.66 16.86
C LEU A 104 -3.11 4.80 17.53
N THR A 105 -4.11 4.40 16.75
CA THR A 105 -5.20 3.51 17.16
C THR A 105 -4.73 2.08 17.47
N GLU A 106 -3.85 1.50 16.64
CA GLU A 106 -3.25 0.19 16.88
C GLU A 106 -2.22 0.22 18.02
N GLN A 107 -1.47 1.31 18.18
CA GLN A 107 -0.58 1.53 19.32
C GLN A 107 -1.34 1.59 20.64
N ILE A 108 -2.50 2.25 20.66
CA ILE A 108 -3.39 2.29 21.81
C ILE A 108 -3.98 0.90 22.09
N LEU A 109 -4.40 0.16 21.06
CA LEU A 109 -4.94 -1.20 21.20
C LEU A 109 -3.90 -2.20 21.72
N LEU A 110 -2.65 -2.10 21.26
CA LEU A 110 -1.52 -2.90 21.73
C LEU A 110 -1.12 -2.56 23.18
N ARG A 111 -1.16 -1.28 23.57
CA ARG A 111 -0.88 -0.84 24.96
C ARG A 111 -1.95 -1.27 25.97
N LEU A 112 -3.19 -1.47 25.54
CA LEU A 112 -4.31 -1.87 26.39
C LEU A 112 -4.40 -3.40 26.60
N SER A 113 -3.58 -4.18 25.90
CA SER A 113 -3.45 -5.62 26.14
C SER A 113 -2.36 -5.85 27.20
N PRO A 114 -2.66 -6.47 28.36
CA PRO A 114 -1.71 -6.58 29.47
C PRO A 114 -0.61 -7.63 29.29
N GLU A 115 -0.38 -8.11 28.07
CA GLU A 115 0.71 -9.05 27.79
C GLU A 115 1.86 -8.26 27.16
N GLN A 116 2.87 -7.98 28.00
CA GLN A 116 4.17 -7.50 27.56
C GLN A 116 4.76 -8.48 26.55
N GLU A 117 4.74 -8.13 25.26
CA GLU A 117 5.60 -8.80 24.28
C GLU A 117 7.06 -8.46 24.62
N PRO A 118 7.96 -9.46 24.75
CA PRO A 118 9.38 -9.16 24.74
C PRO A 118 9.69 -8.59 23.36
N SER A 119 10.27 -7.39 23.36
CA SER A 119 10.87 -6.73 22.20
C SER A 119 11.71 -7.73 21.42
N PHE A 120 11.14 -8.26 20.32
CA PHE A 120 11.92 -8.91 19.29
C PHE A 120 12.67 -7.81 18.56
N LYS A 121 14.00 -7.79 18.73
CA LYS A 121 14.88 -7.11 17.79
C LYS A 121 14.62 -7.74 16.42
N VAL A 122 13.94 -6.99 15.55
CA VAL A 122 13.77 -7.35 14.15
C VAL A 122 15.17 -7.33 13.55
N THR A 123 15.78 -8.51 13.41
CA THR A 123 16.97 -8.68 12.60
C THR A 123 16.56 -8.37 11.16
N GLU A 124 17.14 -7.33 10.58
CA GLU A 124 16.98 -6.94 9.18
C GLU A 124 17.53 -8.05 8.25
N SER A 125 16.74 -9.09 8.03
CA SER A 125 17.03 -10.11 7.02
C SER A 125 16.32 -9.74 5.73
N LYS A 126 17.09 -9.31 4.71
CA LYS A 126 16.62 -9.01 3.34
C LYS A 126 16.26 -10.30 2.56
N GLU A 127 15.48 -11.19 3.13
CA GLU A 127 15.12 -12.44 2.47
C GLU A 127 13.81 -12.27 1.70
N LYS A 128 13.94 -12.35 0.37
CA LYS A 128 12.82 -12.45 -0.57
C LYS A 128 12.42 -13.92 -0.63
N PHE A 129 11.17 -14.24 -0.36
CA PHE A 129 10.70 -15.63 -0.36
C PHE A 129 9.77 -15.89 -1.54
N LYS A 130 9.93 -17.06 -2.18
CA LYS A 130 8.95 -17.55 -3.15
C LYS A 130 7.77 -18.17 -2.42
N ILE A 131 6.58 -18.09 -3.01
CA ILE A 131 5.39 -18.75 -2.43
C ILE A 131 5.59 -20.26 -2.21
N SER A 132 6.39 -20.91 -3.06
CA SER A 132 6.72 -22.34 -2.94
C SER A 132 7.56 -22.69 -1.70
N GLU A 133 8.19 -21.71 -1.06
CA GLU A 133 9.06 -21.89 0.12
C GLU A 133 8.30 -21.64 1.43
N ILE A 134 7.05 -21.18 1.35
CA ILE A 134 6.23 -20.86 2.52
C ILE A 134 5.73 -22.16 3.15
N ASN A 135 6.25 -22.47 4.33
CA ASN A 135 5.89 -23.67 5.09
C ASN A 135 5.20 -23.38 6.43
N ASN A 136 5.10 -22.11 6.84
CA ASN A 136 4.51 -21.74 8.11
C ASN A 136 3.62 -20.47 7.99
N PRO A 137 2.71 -20.26 8.95
CA PRO A 137 1.76 -19.14 8.89
C PRO A 137 2.43 -17.75 9.00
N GLU A 138 3.59 -17.63 9.62
CA GLU A 138 4.32 -16.36 9.74
C GLU A 138 4.86 -15.91 8.38
N MET A 139 5.52 -16.82 7.65
CA MET A 139 6.01 -16.57 6.30
C MET A 139 4.87 -16.22 5.35
N LEU A 140 3.71 -16.88 5.48
CA LEU A 140 2.55 -16.60 4.65
C LEU A 140 2.00 -15.18 4.88
N VAL A 141 1.96 -14.72 6.14
CA VAL A 141 1.57 -13.34 6.45
C VAL A 141 2.53 -12.34 5.81
N HIS A 142 3.84 -12.57 5.93
CA HIS A 142 4.84 -11.68 5.32
C HIS A 142 4.72 -11.64 3.79
N TRP A 143 4.49 -12.79 3.15
CA TRP A 143 4.27 -12.84 1.71
C TRP A 143 3.05 -12.02 1.31
N CYS A 144 1.91 -12.19 1.99
CA CYS A 144 0.71 -11.38 1.72
C CYS A 144 0.95 -9.89 1.90
N GLN A 145 1.68 -9.49 2.95
CA GLN A 145 2.01 -8.08 3.19
C GLN A 145 2.83 -7.48 2.05
N GLY A 146 3.83 -8.19 1.54
CA GLY A 146 4.63 -7.68 0.42
C GLY A 146 3.86 -7.66 -0.92
N VAL A 147 2.86 -8.53 -1.12
CA VAL A 147 1.95 -8.42 -2.27
C VAL A 147 1.08 -7.16 -2.17
N GLU A 148 0.47 -6.91 -1.01
CA GLU A 148 -0.34 -5.71 -0.77
C GLU A 148 0.49 -4.41 -0.86
N GLU A 149 1.72 -4.43 -0.37
CA GLU A 149 2.66 -3.32 -0.53
C GLU A 149 3.01 -3.08 -1.99
N GLY A 150 3.34 -4.13 -2.73
CA GLY A 150 3.66 -4.03 -4.14
C GLY A 150 2.51 -3.45 -4.98
N ILE A 151 1.27 -3.76 -4.61
CA ILE A 151 0.09 -3.13 -5.21
C ILE A 151 0.12 -1.61 -4.97
N ARG A 152 0.28 -1.19 -3.70
CA ARG A 152 0.32 0.22 -3.33
C ARG A 152 1.46 0.96 -4.00
N GLU A 153 2.68 0.42 -3.97
CA GLU A 153 3.86 1.00 -4.62
C GLU A 153 3.64 1.20 -6.12
N THR A 154 3.00 0.22 -6.78
CA THR A 154 2.72 0.30 -8.21
C THR A 154 1.72 1.42 -8.53
N LEU A 155 0.65 1.57 -7.74
CA LEU A 155 -0.34 2.64 -7.92
C LEU A 155 0.26 4.02 -7.63
N ASN A 156 1.07 4.14 -6.58
CA ASN A 156 1.77 5.37 -6.22
C ASN A 156 2.76 5.79 -7.31
N HIS A 157 3.58 4.85 -7.79
CA HIS A 157 4.52 5.12 -8.88
C HIS A 157 3.80 5.55 -10.17
N LEU A 158 2.70 4.88 -10.53
CA LEU A 158 1.91 5.25 -11.71
C LEU A 158 1.33 6.67 -11.58
N SER A 159 0.83 7.02 -10.40
CA SER A 159 0.32 8.37 -10.11
C SER A 159 1.43 9.42 -10.18
N GLN A 160 2.58 9.16 -9.58
CA GLN A 160 3.75 10.04 -9.61
C GLN A 160 4.25 10.27 -11.03
N GLU A 161 4.46 9.21 -11.82
CA GLU A 161 4.96 9.34 -13.19
C GLU A 161 3.98 10.08 -14.11
N ALA A 162 2.68 9.84 -13.95
CA ALA A 162 1.67 10.55 -14.70
C ALA A 162 1.65 12.05 -14.35
N ASN A 163 1.71 12.39 -13.06
CA ASN A 163 1.81 13.77 -12.59
C ASN A 163 3.11 14.44 -13.08
N ASN A 164 4.23 13.72 -13.08
CA ASN A 164 5.50 14.20 -13.63
C ASN A 164 5.37 14.57 -15.12
N TYR A 165 4.65 13.76 -15.91
CA TYR A 165 4.39 14.09 -17.31
C TYR A 165 3.44 15.27 -17.49
N LEU A 166 2.41 15.39 -16.65
CA LEU A 166 1.49 16.52 -16.64
C LEU A 166 2.19 17.83 -16.27
N GLN A 167 3.11 17.80 -15.29
CA GLN A 167 3.93 18.96 -14.91
C GLN A 167 4.92 19.35 -16.02
N LYS A 168 5.60 18.36 -16.64
CA LYS A 168 6.51 18.60 -17.79
C LYS A 168 5.78 19.19 -18.99
N ALA A 169 4.50 18.84 -19.18
CA ALA A 169 3.63 19.42 -20.18
C ALA A 169 3.02 20.77 -19.76
N GLN A 170 3.37 21.29 -18.57
CA GLN A 170 2.81 22.52 -18.00
C GLN A 170 1.28 22.52 -17.87
N ILE A 171 0.67 21.32 -17.77
CA ILE A 171 -0.77 21.16 -17.50
C ILE A 171 -1.04 21.42 -16.03
N ILE A 172 -0.31 20.72 -15.15
CA ILE A 172 -0.27 21.00 -13.71
C ILE A 172 0.85 22.02 -13.48
N SER A 173 0.60 23.03 -12.65
CA SER A 173 1.60 24.05 -12.33
C SER A 173 2.86 23.41 -11.73
N SER A 174 4.02 23.68 -12.34
CA SER A 174 5.34 23.15 -11.98
C SER A 174 5.92 23.73 -10.66
N ASN A 175 5.15 24.52 -9.93
CA ASN A 175 5.62 25.25 -8.74
C ASN A 175 5.44 24.48 -7.42
N LEU A 176 4.88 23.27 -7.48
CA LEU A 176 4.82 22.37 -6.33
C LEU A 176 6.08 21.49 -6.32
N PRO A 177 6.92 21.56 -5.27
CA PRO A 177 7.98 20.59 -5.06
C PRO A 177 7.39 19.17 -5.12
N PRO A 178 8.03 18.23 -5.84
CA PRO A 178 7.58 16.83 -5.91
C PRO A 178 7.35 16.24 -4.52
N GLN A 179 8.18 16.62 -3.56
CA GLN A 179 8.10 16.20 -2.16
C GLN A 179 6.79 16.60 -1.47
N ILE A 180 6.25 17.80 -1.72
CA ILE A 180 4.97 18.23 -1.11
C ILE A 180 3.81 17.45 -1.72
N LEU A 181 3.86 17.19 -3.03
CA LEU A 181 2.86 16.38 -3.70
C LEU A 181 2.90 14.94 -3.19
N GLU A 182 4.09 14.35 -3.04
CA GLU A 182 4.27 13.02 -2.46
C GLU A 182 3.75 12.93 -1.02
N MET A 183 4.10 13.90 -0.17
CA MET A 183 3.59 13.97 1.20
C MET A 183 2.07 14.09 1.24
N ALA A 184 1.47 14.84 0.32
CA ALA A 184 0.03 15.00 0.25
C ALA A 184 -0.68 13.74 -0.27
N LEU A 185 -0.09 13.03 -1.24
CA LEU A 185 -0.57 11.72 -1.70
C LEU A 185 -0.58 10.71 -0.55
N GLN A 186 0.47 10.70 0.30
CA GLN A 186 0.57 9.84 1.48
C GLN A 186 -0.39 10.24 2.61
N ALA A 187 -0.64 11.54 2.81
CA ALA A 187 -1.57 12.01 3.85
C ALA A 187 -3.04 11.71 3.53
N GLU A 188 -3.42 11.70 2.24
CA GLU A 188 -4.79 11.37 1.82
C GLU A 188 -5.11 9.88 2.04
N GLU A 189 -4.12 8.97 1.93
CA GLU A 189 -4.26 7.55 2.29
C GLU A 189 -4.67 7.36 3.76
N ALA A 190 -4.38 8.34 4.64
CA ALA A 190 -4.77 8.33 6.06
C ALA A 190 -6.23 8.80 6.33
N GLY A 191 -7.03 9.05 5.28
CA GLY A 191 -8.49 9.18 5.39
C GLY A 191 -9.07 10.60 5.23
N VAL A 192 -8.33 11.55 4.68
CA VAL A 192 -8.84 12.91 4.40
C VAL A 192 -9.27 13.03 2.94
N THR A 193 -10.41 12.46 2.56
CA THR A 193 -10.92 12.55 1.18
C THR A 193 -11.36 13.97 0.85
N SER A 194 -10.67 14.66 -0.06
CA SER A 194 -10.94 16.07 -0.39
C SER A 194 -11.45 16.30 -1.82
N GLY A 195 -12.14 15.33 -2.44
CA GLY A 195 -12.61 15.49 -3.81
C GLY A 195 -13.79 14.62 -4.22
N ASN A 196 -14.66 15.19 -5.06
CA ASN A 196 -15.80 14.50 -5.70
C ASN A 196 -15.38 13.65 -6.92
N SER A 197 -14.13 13.75 -7.38
CA SER A 197 -13.65 13.04 -8.57
C SER A 197 -12.78 11.84 -8.15
N PRO A 198 -13.10 10.62 -8.62
CA PRO A 198 -12.34 9.44 -8.27
C PRO A 198 -10.92 9.55 -8.84
N ASN A 199 -9.96 9.08 -8.05
CA ASN A 199 -8.54 9.03 -8.36
C ASN A 199 -7.87 10.39 -8.59
N ILE A 200 -8.44 11.47 -8.03
CA ILE A 200 -7.91 12.83 -8.15
C ILE A 200 -7.75 13.45 -6.75
N LEU A 201 -6.54 13.90 -6.45
CA LEU A 201 -6.20 14.66 -5.24
C LEU A 201 -6.38 16.15 -5.51
N ASN A 202 -7.05 16.86 -4.61
CA ASN A 202 -7.19 18.33 -4.65
C ASN A 202 -6.43 18.97 -3.48
N LEU A 203 -5.50 19.86 -3.78
CA LEU A 203 -4.69 20.60 -2.83
C LEU A 203 -5.01 22.09 -2.91
N LEU A 204 -5.06 22.76 -1.77
CA LEU A 204 -5.11 24.22 -1.68
C LEU A 204 -3.72 24.69 -1.27
N VAL A 205 -3.08 25.50 -2.12
CA VAL A 205 -1.75 26.05 -1.86
C VAL A 205 -1.86 27.55 -1.69
N GLU A 206 -1.50 28.04 -0.51
CA GLU A 206 -1.43 29.47 -0.23
C GLU A 206 -0.09 30.03 -0.71
N ARG A 207 -0.14 31.05 -1.58
CA ARG A 207 1.06 31.75 -2.03
C ARG A 207 1.25 33.01 -1.19
N LYS A 208 2.31 33.04 -0.39
CA LYS A 208 2.82 34.30 0.16
C LYS A 208 3.42 35.09 -1.01
N THR A 209 2.83 36.24 -1.33
CA THR A 209 3.46 37.22 -2.21
C THR A 209 4.59 37.87 -1.43
N ASP A 210 5.82 37.39 -1.63
CA ASP A 210 7.02 38.12 -1.23
C ASP A 210 7.18 39.29 -2.22
N GLN A 211 6.45 40.38 -1.96
CA GLN A 211 6.80 41.70 -2.47
C GLN A 211 7.19 42.55 -1.27
N GLU A 212 8.44 42.40 -0.85
CA GLU A 212 9.20 43.52 -0.30
C GLU A 212 9.33 44.56 -1.42
N ASN A 213 8.34 45.44 -1.54
CA ASN A 213 8.52 46.73 -2.19
C ASN A 213 8.58 47.75 -1.06
N GLU A 214 9.80 48.13 -0.70
CA GLU A 214 10.09 49.36 0.03
C GLU A 214 9.46 50.53 -0.73
N GLY A 215 8.54 51.25 -0.10
CA GLY A 215 7.88 52.42 -0.69
C GLY A 215 6.70 52.90 0.14
N GLU A 216 7.04 53.66 1.19
CA GLU A 216 6.34 54.78 1.83
C GLU A 216 4.79 54.80 1.87
N ASP A 217 4.30 54.87 3.13
CA ASP A 217 3.10 55.56 3.61
C ASP A 217 1.79 55.34 2.82
N ASP A 218 0.91 54.50 3.38
CA ASP A 218 -0.49 54.89 3.63
C ASP A 218 -1.14 53.89 4.61
N GLU A 219 -1.77 54.44 5.65
CA GLU A 219 -2.66 53.73 6.56
C GLU A 219 -3.91 53.27 5.80
N ASP A 220 -3.98 51.98 5.46
CA ASP A 220 -5.26 51.35 5.12
C ASP A 220 -5.23 49.86 5.47
N ASP A 221 -6.17 49.43 6.33
CA ASP A 221 -6.40 48.06 6.80
C ASP A 221 -6.73 47.13 5.63
N ASN A 222 -5.72 46.65 4.89
CA ASN A 222 -5.89 45.63 3.87
C ASN A 222 -5.28 44.30 4.33
N GLU A 223 -6.18 43.36 4.63
CA GLU A 223 -5.90 41.93 4.76
C GLU A 223 -4.87 41.49 3.73
N THR A 224 -3.72 40.99 4.20
CA THR A 224 -2.77 40.24 3.36
C THR A 224 -3.44 38.93 2.92
N ASP A 225 -4.31 39.01 1.92
CA ASP A 225 -5.05 37.88 1.40
C ASP A 225 -4.12 37.06 0.49
N GLY A 226 -3.46 36.07 1.07
CA GLY A 226 -2.61 35.14 0.34
C GLY A 226 -3.42 34.48 -0.78
N LYS A 227 -2.95 34.56 -2.04
CA LYS A 227 -3.68 33.96 -3.16
C LYS A 227 -3.68 32.43 -3.03
N ILE A 228 -4.77 31.88 -2.49
CA ILE A 228 -5.02 30.44 -2.41
C ILE A 228 -5.25 29.91 -3.82
N THR A 229 -4.39 29.01 -4.29
CA THR A 229 -4.51 28.35 -5.59
C THR A 229 -4.88 26.89 -5.39
N LYS A 230 -5.97 26.43 -6.02
CA LYS A 230 -6.35 25.02 -6.05
C LYS A 230 -5.54 24.27 -7.10
N ILE A 231 -4.91 23.16 -6.71
CA ILE A 231 -4.13 22.29 -7.57
C ILE A 231 -4.71 20.88 -7.50
N SER A 232 -4.95 20.27 -8.65
CA SER A 232 -5.49 18.92 -8.76
C SER A 232 -4.47 18.02 -9.45
N ALA A 233 -4.27 16.82 -8.91
CA ALA A 233 -3.30 15.84 -9.40
C ALA A 233 -3.91 14.44 -9.43
N ILE A 234 -3.35 13.54 -10.24
CA ILE A 234 -3.76 12.14 -10.28
C ILE A 234 -3.29 11.45 -9.00
N ASN A 235 -4.19 10.75 -8.32
CA ASN A 235 -3.91 9.93 -7.16
C ASN A 235 -4.72 8.63 -7.27
N LEU A 236 -4.15 7.58 -7.88
CA LEU A 236 -4.83 6.29 -8.03
C LEU A 236 -4.98 5.61 -6.67
N ARG A 237 -6.22 5.46 -6.22
CA ARG A 237 -6.54 4.88 -4.91
C ARG A 237 -7.12 3.49 -5.07
N LEU A 238 -6.52 2.51 -4.39
CA LEU A 238 -6.96 1.11 -4.47
C LEU A 238 -8.45 0.97 -4.13
N SER A 239 -8.91 1.64 -3.08
CA SER A 239 -10.32 1.59 -2.66
C SER A 239 -11.29 2.10 -3.72
N GLU A 240 -10.93 3.14 -4.46
CA GLU A 240 -11.78 3.70 -5.53
C GLU A 240 -11.75 2.81 -6.78
N ILE A 241 -10.60 2.20 -7.09
CA ILE A 241 -10.47 1.23 -8.18
C ILE A 241 -11.31 -0.03 -7.88
N GLU A 242 -11.22 -0.57 -6.65
CA GLU A 242 -12.02 -1.71 -6.21
C GLU A 242 -13.52 -1.39 -6.16
N PHE A 243 -13.89 -0.17 -5.76
CA PHE A 243 -15.29 0.25 -5.70
C PHE A 243 -15.91 0.37 -7.10
N ALA A 244 -15.12 0.79 -8.09
CA ALA A 244 -15.59 0.93 -9.47
C ALA A 244 -15.82 -0.42 -10.18
N ASP A 245 -15.30 -1.53 -9.66
CA ASP A 245 -15.34 -2.85 -10.29
C ASP A 245 -15.91 -3.91 -9.33
N THR A 246 -17.09 -4.44 -9.68
CA THR A 246 -17.78 -5.44 -8.87
C THR A 246 -17.02 -6.76 -8.79
N THR A 247 -16.26 -7.13 -9.83
CA THR A 247 -15.44 -8.33 -9.83
C THR A 247 -14.30 -8.20 -8.82
N LEU A 248 -13.62 -7.05 -8.76
CA LEU A 248 -12.60 -6.80 -7.74
C LEU A 248 -13.14 -6.88 -6.33
N SER A 249 -14.35 -6.34 -6.10
CA SER A 249 -15.01 -6.40 -4.80
C SER A 249 -15.29 -7.84 -4.35
N ILE A 250 -15.67 -8.73 -5.28
CA ILE A 250 -15.88 -10.16 -4.99
C ILE A 250 -14.56 -10.85 -4.67
N GLU A 251 -13.54 -10.68 -5.50
CA GLU A 251 -12.21 -11.28 -5.30
C GLU A 251 -11.57 -10.82 -3.98
N ARG A 252 -11.66 -9.52 -3.66
CA ARG A 252 -11.17 -8.94 -2.40
C ARG A 252 -11.86 -9.57 -1.19
N LYS A 253 -13.15 -9.91 -1.31
CA LYS A 253 -13.89 -10.58 -0.23
C LYS A 253 -13.38 -12.01 0.00
N GLU A 254 -13.07 -12.77 -1.05
CA GLU A 254 -12.49 -14.10 -0.94
C GLU A 254 -11.08 -14.07 -0.33
N ILE A 255 -10.25 -13.11 -0.75
CA ILE A 255 -8.93 -12.87 -0.14
C ILE A 255 -9.08 -12.57 1.36
N ARG A 256 -9.98 -11.65 1.74
CA ARG A 256 -10.24 -11.32 3.16
C ARG A 256 -10.69 -12.55 3.96
N SER A 257 -11.53 -13.41 3.40
CA SER A 257 -11.96 -14.67 4.02
C SER A 257 -10.76 -15.59 4.33
N CYS A 258 -9.83 -15.72 3.39
CA CYS A 258 -8.60 -16.49 3.59
C CYS A 258 -7.64 -15.85 4.59
N LEU A 259 -7.52 -14.52 4.60
CA LEU A 259 -6.70 -13.78 5.57
C LEU A 259 -7.24 -13.94 7.01
N GLU A 260 -8.55 -14.00 7.20
CA GLU A 260 -9.13 -14.28 8.53
C GLU A 260 -8.84 -15.72 9.00
N LYS A 261 -8.81 -16.69 8.08
CA LYS A 261 -8.36 -18.06 8.40
C LYS A 261 -6.88 -18.07 8.79
N LEU A 262 -6.04 -17.37 8.02
CA LEU A 262 -4.61 -17.23 8.28
C LEU A 262 -4.36 -16.61 9.65
N LYS A 263 -5.08 -15.55 10.01
CA LYS A 263 -4.97 -14.88 11.31
C LYS A 263 -5.23 -15.84 12.49
N LYS A 264 -6.27 -16.67 12.39
CA LYS A 264 -6.59 -17.69 13.40
C LYS A 264 -5.51 -18.76 13.47
N MET A 265 -5.07 -19.27 12.32
CA MET A 265 -4.03 -20.28 12.21
C MET A 265 -2.69 -19.79 12.80
N ARG A 266 -2.29 -18.55 12.48
CA ARG A 266 -1.09 -17.90 13.03
C ARG A 266 -1.12 -17.84 14.56
N LYS A 267 -2.26 -17.41 15.14
CA LYS A 267 -2.42 -17.37 16.59
C LYS A 267 -2.24 -18.75 17.21
N TYR A 268 -2.87 -19.77 16.63
CA TYR A 268 -2.77 -21.13 17.15
C TYR A 268 -1.34 -21.69 17.01
N TYR A 269 -0.69 -21.46 15.86
CA TYR A 269 0.70 -21.85 15.62
C TYR A 269 1.66 -21.28 16.67
N ARG A 270 1.57 -19.98 16.97
CA ARG A 270 2.40 -19.34 18.02
C ARG A 270 2.20 -19.97 19.39
N LEU A 271 0.96 -20.24 19.77
CA LEU A 271 0.63 -20.89 21.05
C LEU A 271 1.24 -22.29 21.10
N THR A 272 1.03 -23.10 20.06
CA THR A 272 1.58 -24.46 19.99
C THR A 272 3.11 -24.45 19.95
N GLN A 273 3.73 -23.48 19.30
CA GLN A 273 5.19 -23.32 19.27
C GLN A 273 5.75 -22.97 20.65
N GLN A 274 5.06 -22.11 21.39
CA GLN A 274 5.42 -21.79 22.78
C GLN A 274 5.25 -22.99 23.71
N GLU A 275 4.15 -23.75 23.58
CA GLU A 275 3.92 -25.00 24.31
C GLU A 275 5.03 -26.03 24.03
N TYR A 276 5.44 -26.16 22.76
CA TYR A 276 6.53 -27.05 22.36
C TYR A 276 7.86 -26.63 23.01
N ALA A 277 8.22 -25.35 22.91
CA ALA A 277 9.45 -24.82 23.46
C ALA A 277 9.52 -25.01 24.99
N GLN A 278 8.41 -24.81 25.70
CA GLN A 278 8.33 -25.08 27.13
C GLN A 278 8.53 -26.57 27.42
N ALA A 279 7.80 -27.46 26.73
CA ALA A 279 7.90 -28.90 26.94
C ALA A 279 9.32 -29.44 26.64
N GLU A 280 9.96 -28.93 25.60
CA GLU A 280 11.34 -29.26 25.23
C GLU A 280 12.34 -28.76 26.27
N ALA A 281 12.21 -27.52 26.72
CA ALA A 281 13.05 -26.95 27.77
C ALA A 281 12.93 -27.73 29.08
N GLU A 282 11.72 -28.08 29.50
CA GLU A 282 11.53 -28.89 30.71
C GLU A 282 12.10 -30.30 30.57
N ALA A 283 12.01 -30.91 29.37
CA ALA A 283 12.61 -32.22 29.10
C ALA A 283 14.14 -32.16 29.14
N ALA A 284 14.73 -31.12 28.53
CA ALA A 284 16.17 -30.87 28.55
C ALA A 284 16.69 -30.55 29.96
N TRP A 285 15.93 -29.80 30.76
CA TRP A 285 16.25 -29.56 32.16
C TRP A 285 16.28 -30.88 32.96
N ARG A 286 15.24 -31.71 32.83
CA ARG A 286 15.16 -33.00 33.52
C ARG A 286 16.28 -33.97 33.10
N SER A 287 16.76 -33.90 31.86
CA SER A 287 17.83 -34.78 31.38
C SER A 287 19.23 -34.29 31.74
N SER A 288 19.43 -32.98 31.94
CA SER A 288 20.72 -32.38 32.28
C SER A 288 20.93 -32.17 33.80
N TRP A 289 19.88 -32.33 34.59
CA TRP A 289 19.97 -32.28 36.05
C TRP A 289 20.46 -33.62 36.60
N HIS A 290 21.72 -33.66 37.02
CA HIS A 290 22.33 -34.78 37.76
C HIS A 290 22.67 -34.33 39.18
N GLU A 291 22.45 -35.21 40.17
CA GLU A 291 22.70 -34.98 41.60
C GLU A 291 24.12 -35.43 42.01
#